data_AF-A0AAW8ZPF9-F1
#
_entry.id   AF-A0AAW8ZPF9-F1
#
_cell.length_a   1.000
_cell.length_b   1.000
_cell.length_c   1.000
_cell.angle_alpha   90.00
_cell.angle_beta   90.00
_cell.angle_gamma   90.00
#
_symmetry.space_group_name_H-M   'P 1'
#
loop_
_entity.id
_entity.type
_entity.pdbx_description
1 polymer ?
#
loop_
_entity_poly.entity_id
_entity_poly.type
_entity_poly.pdbx_seq_one_letter_code
_entity_poly.pdbx_strand_id
1 'polypeptide(L)'
;MFFRRLDEARAAESTTGIHWSDLPMQFGLALQCAQLDHCVSGLHGLLELLHADESACASGQAGLGGDLTERLFYASRALASSARMTLQKMIEHIGSAQV
;
A
#
# COMPACT_ATOMS: atom_id res chain seq x y z
N MET A 1 -10.18 5.78 7.79
CA MET A 1 -11.09 4.73 7.25
C MET A 1 -10.36 3.71 6.38
N PHE A 2 -9.40 4.13 5.53
CA PHE A 2 -8.59 3.24 4.70
C PHE A 2 -7.74 2.22 5.49
N PHE A 3 -6.93 2.67 6.46
CA PHE A 3 -6.06 1.77 7.25
C PHE A 3 -6.82 0.74 8.05
N ARG A 4 -7.90 1.14 8.74
CA ARG A 4 -8.80 0.20 9.42
C ARG A 4 -9.32 -0.92 8.49
N ARG A 5 -9.69 -0.58 7.25
CA ARG A 5 -10.14 -1.59 6.27
C ARG A 5 -9.00 -2.47 5.77
N LEU A 6 -7.79 -1.93 5.70
CA LEU A 6 -6.59 -2.67 5.35
C LEU A 6 -6.24 -3.69 6.46
N ASP A 7 -6.33 -3.26 7.72
CA ASP A 7 -6.14 -4.11 8.89
C ASP A 7 -7.22 -5.18 8.99
N GLU A 8 -8.48 -4.84 8.67
CA GLU A 8 -9.58 -5.81 8.59
C GLU A 8 -9.35 -6.84 7.48
N ALA A 9 -8.84 -6.43 6.32
CA ALA A 9 -8.49 -7.34 5.24
C ALA A 9 -7.34 -8.28 5.62
N ARG A 10 -6.27 -7.74 6.23
CA ARG A 10 -5.15 -8.53 6.76
C ARG A 10 -5.57 -9.46 7.90
N ALA A 11 -6.45 -9.01 8.78
CA ALA A 11 -7.03 -9.83 9.84
C ALA A 11 -7.87 -10.96 9.24
N ALA A 12 -8.66 -10.69 8.19
CA ALA A 12 -9.41 -11.71 7.47
C ALA A 12 -8.48 -12.74 6.79
N GLU A 13 -7.38 -12.30 6.17
CA GLU A 13 -6.32 -13.19 5.65
C GLU A 13 -5.73 -14.07 6.75
N SER A 14 -5.50 -13.52 7.95
CA SER A 14 -5.02 -14.31 9.10
C SER A 14 -6.06 -15.32 9.62
N THR A 15 -7.35 -15.04 9.40
CA THR A 15 -8.47 -15.85 9.89
C THR A 15 -8.74 -17.04 8.95
N THR A 16 -8.63 -16.83 7.63
CA THR A 16 -8.76 -17.90 6.64
C THR A 16 -7.44 -18.64 6.41
N GLY A 17 -6.31 -18.01 6.71
CA GLY A 17 -4.96 -18.52 6.46
C GLY A 17 -4.59 -18.59 4.98
N ILE A 18 -5.43 -18.09 4.08
CA ILE A 18 -5.20 -18.10 2.63
C ILE A 18 -4.77 -16.70 2.23
N HIS A 19 -3.48 -16.53 1.98
CA HIS A 19 -2.95 -15.31 1.41
C HIS A 19 -3.23 -15.28 -0.10
N TRP A 20 -3.35 -14.09 -0.70
CA TRP A 20 -3.61 -13.98 -2.14
C TRP A 20 -2.52 -14.70 -2.97
N SER A 21 -1.30 -14.82 -2.46
CA SER A 21 -0.20 -15.57 -3.10
C SER A 21 -0.41 -17.09 -3.14
N ASP A 22 -1.27 -17.62 -2.28
CA ASP A 22 -1.55 -19.06 -2.19
C ASP A 22 -2.62 -19.49 -3.20
N LEU A 23 -3.28 -18.53 -3.85
CA LEU A 23 -4.29 -18.79 -4.86
C LEU A 23 -3.62 -19.17 -6.20
N PRO A 24 -4.13 -20.20 -6.90
CA PRO A 24 -3.64 -20.54 -8.23
C PRO A 24 -3.95 -19.39 -9.20
N MET A 25 -2.89 -18.68 -9.63
CA MET A 25 -2.98 -17.54 -10.54
C MET A 25 -1.97 -17.67 -11.68
N GLN A 26 -2.30 -17.06 -12.81
CA GLN A 26 -1.33 -16.86 -13.89
C GLN A 26 -0.20 -15.96 -13.39
N PHE A 27 1.04 -16.27 -13.80
CA PHE A 27 2.25 -15.55 -13.34
C PHE A 27 2.16 -14.03 -13.52
N GLY A 28 1.61 -13.56 -14.64
CA GLY A 28 1.43 -12.12 -14.90
C GLY A 28 0.52 -11.44 -13.88
N LEU A 29 -0.58 -12.09 -13.50
CA LEU A 29 -1.50 -11.59 -12.48
C LEU A 29 -0.85 -11.64 -11.09
N ALA A 30 -0.14 -12.71 -10.76
CA ALA A 30 0.59 -12.84 -9.50
C ALA A 30 1.63 -11.72 -9.33
N LEU A 31 2.36 -11.36 -10.41
CA LEU A 31 3.31 -10.26 -10.41
C LEU A 31 2.62 -8.90 -10.16
N GLN A 32 1.46 -8.67 -10.78
CA GLN A 32 0.68 -7.44 -10.57
C GLN A 32 0.15 -7.33 -9.14
N CYS A 33 -0.37 -8.42 -8.57
CA CYS A 33 -0.80 -8.49 -7.18
C CYS A 33 0.37 -8.22 -6.22
N ALA A 34 1.55 -8.80 -6.46
CA ALA A 34 2.75 -8.55 -5.66
C ALA A 34 3.18 -7.08 -5.70
N GLN A 35 3.14 -6.46 -6.89
CA GLN A 35 3.47 -5.05 -7.06
C GLN A 35 2.48 -4.14 -6.33
N LEU A 36 1.19 -4.47 -6.39
CA LEU A 36 0.15 -3.72 -5.69
C LEU A 36 0.33 -3.83 -4.16
N ASP A 37 0.51 -5.04 -3.64
CA ASP A 37 0.75 -5.27 -2.22
C ASP A 37 1.99 -4.52 -1.72
N HIS A 38 3.10 -4.59 -2.45
CA HIS A 38 4.32 -3.85 -2.11
C HIS A 38 4.07 -2.34 -2.04
N CYS A 39 3.36 -1.77 -3.01
CA CYS A 39 3.08 -0.33 -3.02
C CYS A 39 2.17 0.08 -1.87
N VAL A 40 1.12 -0.71 -1.58
CA VAL A 40 0.16 -0.44 -0.51
C VAL A 40 0.81 -0.58 0.87
N SER A 41 1.58 -1.66 1.07
CA SER A 41 2.31 -1.91 2.32
C SER A 41 3.39 -0.85 2.56
N GLY A 42 4.12 -0.43 1.52
CA GLY A 42 5.07 0.68 1.62
C GLY A 42 4.38 2.00 1.95
N LEU A 43 3.25 2.31 1.32
CA LEU A 43 2.48 3.52 1.58
C LEU A 43 1.95 3.53 3.02
N HIS A 44 1.50 2.38 3.54
CA HIS A 44 1.09 2.23 4.92
C HIS A 44 2.21 2.62 5.89
N GLY A 45 3.39 2.01 5.75
CA GLY A 45 4.51 2.28 6.65
C GLY A 45 4.99 3.73 6.61
N LEU A 46 4.97 4.38 5.45
CA LEU A 46 5.30 5.81 5.35
C LEU A 46 4.28 6.70 6.06
N LEU A 47 2.99 6.36 5.97
CA LEU A 47 1.93 7.13 6.62
C LEU A 47 1.94 6.91 8.14
N GLU A 48 2.25 5.70 8.62
CA GLU A 48 2.51 5.44 10.04
C GLU A 48 3.69 6.27 10.56
N LEU A 49 4.80 6.33 9.81
CA LEU A 49 5.97 7.13 10.18
C LEU A 49 5.65 8.63 10.24
N LEU A 50 4.96 9.17 9.24
CA LEU A 50 4.54 10.58 9.21
C LEU A 50 3.59 10.91 10.37
N HIS A 51 2.69 9.99 10.70
CA HIS A 51 1.78 10.17 11.83
C HIS A 51 2.49 10.11 13.18
N ALA A 52 3.48 9.21 13.33
CA ALA A 52 4.31 9.13 14.52
C ALA A 52 5.16 10.40 14.70
N ASP A 53 5.71 10.94 13.60
CA ASP A 53 6.44 12.21 13.59
C ASP A 53 5.58 13.39 14.01
N GLU A 54 4.36 13.50 13.46
CA GLU A 54 3.39 14.52 13.85
C GLU A 54 3.05 14.43 15.35
N SER A 55 2.83 13.21 15.86
CA SER A 55 2.55 12.95 17.28
C SER A 55 3.73 13.30 18.18
N ALA A 56 4.97 13.01 17.74
CA ALA A 56 6.19 13.38 18.44
C ALA A 56 6.33 14.91 18.50
N CYS A 57 6.14 15.63 17.38
CA CYS A 57 6.16 17.08 17.34
C CYS A 57 5.09 17.70 18.25
N ALA A 58 3.87 17.17 18.24
CA ALA A 58 2.77 17.63 19.10
C ALA A 58 3.05 17.45 20.60
N SER A 59 3.89 16.48 20.97
CA SER A 59 4.36 16.24 22.34
C SER A 59 5.65 17.02 22.70
N GLY A 60 6.10 17.93 21.82
CA GLY A 60 7.27 18.77 22.05
C GLY A 60 8.61 18.09 21.76
N GLN A 61 8.60 16.90 21.14
CA GLN A 61 9.82 16.26 20.65
C GLN A 61 10.29 16.91 19.33
N ALA A 62 11.58 16.75 19.03
CA ALA A 62 12.11 17.11 17.73
C ALA A 62 11.57 16.13 16.67
N GLY A 63 10.95 16.66 15.62
CA GLY A 63 10.51 15.87 14.47
C GLY A 63 11.65 15.42 13.57
N LEU A 64 11.29 14.67 12.53
CA LEU A 64 12.17 14.13 11.48
C LEU A 64 12.86 15.24 10.65
N GLY A 65 12.38 16.48 10.73
CA GLY A 65 12.90 17.63 10.02
C GLY A 65 12.28 17.80 8.62
N GLY A 66 12.12 19.04 8.17
CA GLY A 66 11.36 19.39 6.96
C GLY A 66 11.81 18.65 5.70
N ASP A 67 13.11 18.54 5.45
CA ASP A 67 13.67 17.86 4.27
C ASP A 67 13.35 16.36 4.24
N LEU A 68 13.36 15.69 5.40
CA LEU A 68 13.04 14.27 5.49
C LEU A 68 11.53 14.06 5.32
N THR A 69 10.72 14.87 5.99
CA THR A 69 9.26 14.85 5.84
C THR A 69 8.84 15.07 4.38
N GLU A 70 9.47 16.01 3.66
CA GLU A 70 9.20 16.25 2.24
C GLU A 70 9.54 15.02 1.36
N ARG A 71 10.70 14.38 1.61
CA ARG A 71 11.09 13.16 0.89
C ARG A 71 10.13 12.00 1.14
N LEU A 72 9.63 11.86 2.37
CA LEU A 72 8.62 10.84 2.71
C LEU A 72 7.30 11.10 1.98
N PHE A 73 6.88 12.36 1.83
CA PHE A 73 5.72 12.71 1.01
C PHE A 73 5.93 12.38 -0.47
N TYR A 74 7.11 12.66 -1.05
CA TYR A 74 7.41 12.26 -2.42
C TYR A 74 7.40 10.74 -2.61
N ALA A 75 8.00 10.00 -1.68
CA ALA A 75 7.99 8.53 -1.70
C ALA A 75 6.55 7.99 -1.63
N SER A 76 5.72 8.56 -0.76
CA SER A 76 4.31 8.21 -0.63
C SER A 76 3.53 8.45 -1.93
N ARG A 77 3.76 9.59 -2.59
CA ARG A 77 3.16 9.89 -3.90
C ARG A 77 3.61 8.91 -4.99
N ALA A 78 4.90 8.53 -5.00
CA ALA A 78 5.43 7.58 -5.97
C ALA A 78 4.79 6.20 -5.81
N LEU A 79 4.67 5.71 -4.56
CA LEU A 79 4.03 4.44 -4.25
C LEU A 79 2.53 4.45 -4.61
N ALA A 80 1.81 5.52 -4.27
CA ALA A 80 0.40 5.67 -4.64
C ALA A 80 0.20 5.72 -6.16
N SER A 81 1.06 6.43 -6.88
CA SER A 81 1.02 6.48 -8.34
C SER A 81 1.29 5.11 -8.97
N SER A 82 2.29 4.38 -8.45
CA SER A 82 2.62 3.02 -8.89
C SER A 82 1.46 2.05 -8.65
N ALA A 83 0.88 2.05 -7.44
CA ALA A 83 -0.29 1.25 -7.10
C ALA A 83 -1.47 1.53 -8.05
N ARG A 84 -1.76 2.82 -8.32
CA ARG A 84 -2.82 3.22 -9.25
C ARG A 84 -2.58 2.72 -10.67
N MET A 85 -1.35 2.82 -11.16
CA MET A 85 -0.98 2.32 -12.49
C MET A 85 -1.13 0.80 -12.58
N THR A 86 -0.71 0.06 -11.54
CA THR A 86 -0.87 -1.40 -11.49
C THR A 86 -2.35 -1.80 -11.47
N LEU A 87 -3.17 -1.14 -10.65
CA LEU A 87 -4.62 -1.36 -10.63
C LEU A 87 -5.26 -1.08 -11.98
N GLN A 88 -4.86 -0.01 -12.65
CA GLN A 88 -5.39 0.33 -13.98
C GLN A 88 -5.07 -0.76 -15.00
N LYS A 89 -3.83 -1.28 -15.00
CA LYS A 89 -3.43 -2.41 -15.86
C LYS A 89 -4.25 -3.67 -15.56
N MET A 90 -4.51 -3.97 -14.28
CA MET A 90 -5.34 -5.12 -13.89
C MET A 90 -6.78 -4.96 -14.38
N ILE A 91 -7.37 -3.77 -14.24
CA ILE A 91 -8.73 -3.46 -14.73
C ILE A 91 -8.81 -3.62 -16.25
N GLU A 92 -7.83 -3.09 -16.99
CA GLU A 92 -7.76 -3.23 -18.45
C GLU A 92 -7.69 -4.71 -18.86
N HIS A 93 -6.87 -5.51 -18.16
CA HIS A 93 -6.76 -6.94 -18.43
C HIS A 93 -8.07 -7.69 -18.19
N ILE A 94 -8.75 -7.44 -17.05
CA ILE A 94 -10.03 -8.05 -16.71
C ILE A 94 -11.12 -7.62 -17.69
N GLY A 95 -11.18 -6.33 -18.04
CA GLY A 95 -12.15 -5.80 -18.99
C GLY A 95 -11.97 -6.34 -20.41
N SER A 96 -10.72 -6.62 -20.81
CA SER A 96 -10.42 -7.24 -22.11
C SER A 96 -10.76 -8.73 -22.19
N ALA A 97 -10.88 -9.42 -21.06
CA ALA A 97 -11.22 -10.85 -20.98
C ALA A 97 -12.73 -11.13 -21.00
N GLN A 98 -13.57 -10.07 -20.98
CA GLN A 98 -15.03 -10.17 -21.03
C GLN A 98 -15.62 -9.97 -22.44
N VAL A 99 -14.78 -9.95 -23.49
CA VAL A 99 -15.18 -9.80 -24.91
C VAL A 99 -14.86 -11.05 -25.70
#